data_AF-A0A2V6ZXV9-F1
#
_entry.id   AF-A0A2V6ZXV9-F1
#
_cell.length_a   1.000
_cell.length_b   1.000
_cell.length_c   1.000
_cell.angle_alpha   90.00
_cell.angle_beta   90.00
_cell.angle_gamma   90.00
#
_symmetry.space_group_name_H-M   'P 1'
#
loop_
_entity.id
_entity.type
_entity.pdbx_description
1 polymer ?
#
loop_
_entity_poly.entity_id
_entity_poly.type
_entity_poly.pdbx_seq_one_letter_code
_entity_poly.pdbx_strand_id
1 'polypeptide(L)'
;MIDSTPRGRAVFEQTGKWPSEQAVGTDRDPDNVAPIVVYLASDAAANVNGQVFHARGFGYTLLAQPHAVRHIKHGRRWDPEELTKIFPETLGGNLKQPPSIEFGQKIDERPADEWRDLGGGRRFWKSRYEEP
;
A
#
# COMPACT_ATOMS: atom_id res chain seq x y z
N MET A 1 -5.70 -8.59 -12.06
CA MET A 1 -6.61 -8.38 -13.20
C MET A 1 -8.03 -8.70 -12.74
N ILE A 2 -8.94 -7.72 -12.74
CA ILE A 2 -10.31 -7.90 -12.21
C ILE A 2 -11.22 -8.68 -13.15
N ASP A 3 -10.94 -8.61 -14.46
CA ASP A 3 -11.77 -9.18 -15.51
C ASP A 3 -11.65 -10.71 -15.60
N SER A 4 -10.49 -11.30 -15.27
CA SER A 4 -10.30 -12.76 -15.23
C SER A 4 -10.96 -13.45 -14.04
N THR A 5 -11.44 -12.71 -13.05
CA THR A 5 -12.05 -13.29 -11.86
C THR A 5 -13.40 -13.93 -12.22
N PRO A 6 -13.87 -14.98 -11.52
CA PRO A 6 -15.21 -15.53 -11.72
C PRO A 6 -16.30 -14.45 -11.65
N ARG A 7 -16.13 -13.48 -10.72
CA ARG A 7 -17.02 -12.32 -10.59
C ARG A 7 -16.97 -11.42 -11.83
N GLY A 8 -15.79 -11.15 -12.38
CA GLY A 8 -15.63 -10.32 -13.57
C GLY A 8 -16.27 -10.92 -14.80
N ARG A 9 -16.13 -12.24 -15.00
CA ARG A 9 -16.79 -12.98 -16.09
C ARG A 9 -18.31 -12.93 -15.98
N ALA A 10 -18.88 -13.14 -14.79
CA ALA A 10 -20.32 -13.06 -14.58
C ALA A 10 -20.90 -11.66 -14.92
N VAL A 11 -20.17 -10.59 -14.60
CA VAL A 11 -20.56 -9.23 -14.97
C VAL A 11 -20.58 -9.05 -16.49
N PHE A 12 -19.56 -9.56 -17.19
CA PHE A 12 -19.50 -9.51 -18.65
C PHE A 12 -20.65 -10.29 -19.29
N GLU A 13 -20.94 -11.51 -18.82
CA GLU A 13 -22.06 -12.32 -19.31
C GLU A 13 -23.42 -11.61 -19.16
N GLN A 14 -23.62 -10.86 -18.07
CA GLN A 14 -24.88 -10.14 -17.81
C GLN A 14 -25.00 -8.82 -18.57
N THR A 15 -23.90 -8.09 -18.75
CA THR A 15 -23.92 -6.68 -19.21
C THR A 15 -23.29 -6.46 -20.58
N GLY A 16 -22.56 -7.45 -21.10
CA GLY A 16 -21.76 -7.34 -22.33
C GLY A 16 -20.53 -6.44 -22.20
N LYS A 17 -20.22 -5.94 -21.00
CA LYS A 17 -19.07 -5.06 -20.73
C LYS A 17 -18.25 -5.57 -19.55
N TRP A 18 -16.94 -5.44 -19.63
CA TRP A 18 -16.06 -5.81 -18.54
C TRP A 18 -16.24 -4.87 -17.34
N PRO A 19 -16.00 -5.33 -16.10
CA PRO A 19 -15.98 -4.46 -14.93
C PRO A 19 -15.08 -3.22 -15.09
N SER A 20 -13.94 -3.37 -15.76
CA SER A 20 -13.01 -2.28 -16.08
C SER A 20 -13.65 -1.23 -17.01
N GLU A 21 -14.30 -1.66 -18.09
CA GLU A 21 -15.00 -0.76 -19.03
C GLU A 21 -16.18 -0.02 -18.40
N GLN A 22 -16.86 -0.65 -17.44
CA GLN A 22 -17.95 -0.01 -16.68
C GLN A 22 -17.44 0.99 -15.65
N ALA A 23 -16.17 0.90 -15.27
CA ALA A 23 -15.59 1.77 -14.26
C ALA A 23 -14.99 3.06 -14.84
N VAL A 24 -15.02 3.25 -16.16
CA VAL A 24 -14.42 4.42 -16.83
C VAL A 24 -14.92 5.74 -16.21
N GLY A 25 -13.98 6.60 -15.82
CA GLY A 25 -14.25 7.89 -15.17
C GLY A 25 -14.59 7.83 -13.68
N THR A 26 -14.58 6.64 -13.06
CA THR A 26 -14.82 6.46 -11.62
C THR A 26 -13.52 6.26 -10.84
N ASP A 27 -13.59 6.18 -9.51
CA ASP A 27 -12.45 5.80 -8.65
C ASP A 27 -12.00 4.34 -8.86
N ARG A 28 -12.79 3.53 -9.57
CA ARG A 28 -12.44 2.14 -9.90
C ARG A 28 -11.90 2.01 -11.32
N ASP A 29 -11.80 3.11 -12.05
CA ASP A 29 -11.19 3.13 -13.36
C ASP A 29 -9.71 2.68 -13.23
N PRO A 30 -9.30 1.60 -13.93
CA PRO A 30 -7.89 1.21 -13.94
C PRO A 30 -6.96 2.30 -14.50
N ASP A 31 -7.46 3.20 -15.34
CA ASP A 31 -6.66 4.27 -15.94
C ASP A 31 -6.14 5.28 -14.91
N ASN A 32 -6.75 5.34 -13.71
CA ASN A 32 -6.26 6.18 -12.62
C ASN A 32 -4.83 5.82 -12.15
N VAL A 33 -4.33 4.62 -12.49
CA VAL A 33 -2.95 4.20 -12.21
C VAL A 33 -1.96 4.82 -13.22
N ALA A 34 -2.38 5.10 -14.45
CA ALA A 34 -1.49 5.54 -15.51
C ALA A 34 -0.71 6.83 -15.21
N PRO A 35 -1.30 7.89 -14.61
CA PRO A 35 -0.57 9.16 -14.40
C PRO A 35 0.68 9.02 -13.52
N ILE A 36 0.61 8.27 -12.42
CA ILE A 36 1.80 8.06 -11.56
C ILE A 36 2.86 7.23 -12.29
N VAL A 37 2.46 6.25 -13.12
CA VAL A 37 3.39 5.47 -13.93
C VAL A 37 4.10 6.34 -14.96
N VAL A 38 3.36 7.23 -15.65
CA VAL A 38 3.92 8.17 -16.63
C VAL A 38 4.90 9.13 -15.95
N TYR A 39 4.57 9.66 -14.77
CA TYR A 39 5.49 10.50 -14.00
C TYR A 39 6.78 9.73 -13.64
N LEU A 40 6.65 8.53 -13.08
CA LEU A 40 7.80 7.70 -12.66
C LEU A 40 8.67 7.25 -13.84
N ALA A 41 8.12 7.16 -15.04
CA ALA A 41 8.85 6.84 -16.27
C ALA A 41 9.52 8.06 -16.93
N SER A 42 9.31 9.27 -16.41
CA SER A 42 9.85 10.51 -16.98
C SER A 42 11.17 10.94 -16.31
N ASP A 43 11.94 11.80 -16.99
CA ASP A 43 13.16 12.41 -16.44
C ASP A 43 12.90 13.20 -15.14
N ALA A 44 11.67 13.70 -14.94
CA ALA A 44 11.31 14.44 -13.74
C ALA A 44 11.35 13.57 -12.47
N ALA A 45 11.28 12.24 -12.61
CA ALA A 45 11.38 11.29 -11.51
C ALA A 45 12.79 10.68 -11.36
N ALA A 46 13.83 11.29 -11.94
CA ALA A 46 15.19 10.76 -11.91
C ALA A 46 15.76 10.50 -10.49
N ASN A 47 15.24 11.19 -9.47
CA ASN A 47 15.63 11.01 -8.07
C ASN A 47 14.74 10.00 -7.30
N VAL A 48 13.73 9.39 -7.94
CA VAL A 48 12.85 8.42 -7.31
C VAL A 48 13.38 7.01 -7.56
N ASN A 49 13.90 6.36 -6.52
CA ASN A 49 14.46 5.01 -6.62
C ASN A 49 14.14 4.15 -5.40
N GLY A 50 13.93 2.85 -5.62
CA GLY A 50 13.71 1.87 -4.55
C GLY A 50 12.45 2.12 -3.72
N GLN A 51 11.47 2.87 -4.24
CA GLN A 51 10.23 3.21 -3.54
C GLN A 51 9.08 2.32 -4.01
N VAL A 52 8.07 2.14 -3.15
CA VAL A 52 6.82 1.45 -3.48
C VAL A 52 5.67 2.42 -3.33
N PHE A 53 4.90 2.60 -4.40
CA PHE A 53 3.69 3.41 -4.41
C PHE A 53 2.45 2.51 -4.58
N HIS A 54 1.47 2.68 -3.71
CA HIS A 54 0.14 2.11 -3.87
C HIS A 54 -0.74 3.12 -4.61
N ALA A 55 -1.36 2.70 -5.72
CA ALA A 55 -2.27 3.52 -6.50
C ALA A 55 -3.68 2.93 -6.44
N ARG A 56 -4.67 3.73 -6.04
CA ARG A 56 -6.07 3.32 -5.95
C ARG A 56 -6.97 4.54 -6.10
N GLY A 57 -7.95 4.46 -7.00
CA GLY A 57 -8.78 5.61 -7.34
C GLY A 57 -7.94 6.83 -7.62
N PHE A 58 -8.34 7.97 -7.08
CA PHE A 58 -7.66 9.24 -7.33
C PHE A 58 -6.49 9.52 -6.39
N GLY A 59 -6.02 8.51 -5.64
CA GLY A 59 -4.99 8.64 -4.61
C GLY A 59 -3.75 7.78 -4.88
N TYR A 60 -2.59 8.32 -4.48
CA TYR A 60 -1.31 7.63 -4.46
C TYR A 60 -0.73 7.65 -3.05
N THR A 61 -0.22 6.52 -2.58
CA THR A 61 0.33 6.36 -1.22
C THR A 61 1.76 5.83 -1.31
N LEU A 62 2.73 6.54 -0.72
CA LEU A 62 4.09 6.03 -0.53
C LEU A 62 4.13 5.02 0.61
N LEU A 63 4.74 3.86 0.39
CA LEU A 63 4.94 2.84 1.41
C LEU A 63 6.38 2.89 1.93
N ALA A 64 6.53 2.86 3.26
CA ALA A 64 7.83 2.76 3.91
C ALA A 64 8.52 1.45 3.54
N GLN A 65 9.85 1.50 3.35
CA GLN A 65 10.65 0.32 3.04
C GLN A 65 10.81 -0.58 4.27
N PRO A 66 10.63 -1.91 4.13
CA PRO A 66 11.00 -2.84 5.18
C PRO A 66 12.52 -2.84 5.35
N HIS A 67 12.99 -2.78 6.59
CA HIS A 67 14.42 -2.92 6.91
C HIS A 67 14.60 -3.89 8.08
N ALA A 68 15.78 -4.51 8.16
CA ALA A 68 16.10 -5.43 9.25
C ALA A 68 16.20 -4.65 10.56
N VAL A 69 15.37 -5.00 11.54
CA VAL A 69 15.37 -4.35 12.86
C VAL A 69 16.13 -5.18 13.90
N ARG A 70 15.98 -6.52 13.88
CA ARG A 70 16.68 -7.46 14.77
C ARG A 70 16.92 -8.80 14.08
N HIS A 71 17.92 -9.52 14.58
CA HIS A 71 18.31 -10.83 14.07
C HIS A 71 18.80 -11.72 15.21
N ILE A 72 18.42 -13.00 15.20
CA ILE A 72 19.00 -14.05 16.05
C ILE A 72 19.54 -15.17 15.15
N LYS A 73 20.67 -15.77 15.54
CA LYS A 73 21.34 -16.82 14.76
C LYS A 73 21.83 -17.93 15.67
N HIS A 74 21.83 -19.15 15.12
CA HIS A 74 22.42 -20.33 15.73
C HIS A 74 23.31 -21.04 14.72
N GLY A 75 24.32 -21.77 15.19
CA GLY A 75 25.21 -22.59 14.35
C GLY A 75 24.54 -23.88 13.85
N ARG A 76 23.32 -24.16 14.31
CA ARG A 76 22.50 -25.32 13.93
C ARG A 76 21.05 -24.90 13.75
N ARG A 77 20.20 -25.85 13.36
CA ARG A 77 18.75 -25.64 13.34
C ARG A 77 18.24 -25.34 14.75
N TRP A 78 17.35 -24.35 14.85
CA TRP A 78 16.62 -24.04 16.07
C TRP A 78 15.63 -25.14 16.43
N ASP A 79 15.53 -25.42 17.71
CA ASP A 79 14.46 -26.21 18.31
C ASP A 79 13.28 -25.29 18.70
N PRO A 80 12.01 -25.64 18.43
CA PRO A 80 10.86 -24.79 18.74
C PRO A 80 10.75 -24.41 20.23
N GLU A 81 11.10 -25.33 21.13
CA GLU A 81 11.08 -25.12 22.57
C GLU A 81 12.21 -24.16 23.01
N GLU A 82 13.38 -24.22 22.36
CA GLU A 82 14.46 -23.24 22.52
C GLU A 82 14.02 -21.84 22.06
N LEU A 83 13.36 -21.74 20.91
CA LEU A 83 12.85 -20.46 20.39
C LEU A 83 11.83 -19.82 21.32
N THR A 84 10.93 -20.61 21.90
CA THR A 84 9.90 -20.10 22.83
C THR A 84 10.51 -19.42 24.04
N LYS A 85 11.70 -19.86 24.48
CA LYS A 85 12.43 -19.28 25.62
C LYS A 85 13.16 -17.99 25.23
N ILE A 86 13.85 -17.98 24.09
CA ILE A 86 14.69 -16.83 23.68
C ILE A 86 13.89 -15.71 23.00
N PHE A 87 12.75 -16.03 22.37
CA PHE A 87 11.97 -15.07 21.60
C PHE A 87 11.53 -13.86 22.41
N PRO A 88 10.93 -13.99 23.63
CA PRO A 88 10.50 -12.83 24.43
C PRO A 88 11.63 -11.85 24.75
N GLU A 89 12.85 -12.36 24.96
CA GLU A 89 14.04 -11.56 25.30
C GLU A 89 14.74 -10.95 24.09
N THR A 90 14.43 -11.42 22.87
CA THR A 90 15.13 -11.03 21.64
C THR A 90 14.20 -10.40 20.60
N LEU A 91 13.59 -11.20 19.73
CA LEU A 91 12.73 -10.73 18.64
C LEU A 91 11.40 -10.19 19.16
N GLY A 92 10.88 -10.77 20.24
CA GLY A 92 9.58 -10.47 20.84
C GLY A 92 9.53 -9.17 21.64
N GLY A 93 10.69 -8.65 22.09
CA GLY A 93 10.73 -7.40 22.85
C GLY A 93 10.25 -6.21 22.01
N ASN A 94 9.38 -5.35 22.54
CA ASN A 94 8.92 -4.14 21.84
C ASN A 94 8.38 -4.38 20.41
N LEU A 95 7.75 -5.52 20.14
CA LEU A 95 6.99 -5.69 18.91
C LEU A 95 5.87 -4.64 18.87
N LYS A 96 5.96 -3.72 17.92
CA LYS A 96 4.89 -2.74 17.69
C LYS A 96 3.79 -3.46 16.93
N GLN A 97 2.53 -3.26 17.33
CA GLN A 97 1.43 -3.67 16.46
C GLN A 97 1.63 -2.99 15.11
N PRO A 98 1.42 -3.72 13.99
CA PRO A 98 1.52 -3.10 12.70
C PRO A 98 0.58 -1.90 12.69
N PRO A 99 0.98 -0.75 12.12
CA PRO A 99 0.00 0.27 11.79
C PRO A 99 -1.09 -0.43 10.98
N SER A 100 -2.35 -0.08 11.21
CA SER A 100 -3.46 -0.57 10.41
C SER A 100 -3.05 -0.52 8.94
N ILE A 101 -3.21 -1.62 8.19
CA ILE A 101 -2.72 -1.75 6.81
C ILE A 101 -3.28 -0.72 5.82
N GLU A 102 -4.13 0.20 6.30
CA GLU A 102 -4.60 1.46 5.70
C GLU A 102 -4.36 1.59 4.19
N PHE A 103 -4.90 0.64 3.42
CA PHE A 103 -4.85 0.74 1.98
C PHE A 103 -5.91 1.76 1.56
N GLY A 104 -5.48 2.80 0.84
CA GLY A 104 -6.29 3.77 0.09
C GLY A 104 -7.60 4.20 0.77
N GLN A 105 -8.65 3.38 0.63
CA GLN A 105 -9.97 3.62 1.23
C GLN A 105 -9.94 4.03 2.71
N LYS A 106 -9.18 3.31 3.54
CA LYS A 106 -9.10 3.62 4.96
C LYS A 106 -8.33 4.92 5.23
N ILE A 107 -7.37 5.27 4.36
CA ILE A 107 -6.68 6.56 4.42
C ILE A 107 -7.68 7.66 4.06
N ASP A 108 -8.49 7.47 3.02
CA ASP A 108 -9.45 8.47 2.56
C ASP A 108 -10.54 8.81 3.59
N GLU A 109 -10.84 7.87 4.49
CA GLU A 109 -11.78 7.98 5.61
C GLU A 109 -11.18 8.66 6.87
N ARG A 110 -9.90 9.06 6.85
CA ARG A 110 -9.25 9.72 7.99
C ARG A 110 -9.88 11.10 8.31
N PRO A 111 -9.81 11.55 9.58
CA PRO A 111 -10.34 12.86 9.99
C PRO A 111 -9.80 14.01 9.14
N ALA A 112 -10.66 14.98 8.82
CA ALA A 112 -10.35 16.07 7.89
C ALA A 112 -9.22 16.99 8.38
N ASP A 113 -9.04 17.14 9.69
CA ASP A 113 -8.00 17.95 10.34
C ASP A 113 -6.59 17.35 10.21
N GLU A 114 -6.48 16.05 9.91
CA GLU A 114 -5.20 15.43 9.59
C GLU A 114 -4.72 15.71 8.15
N TRP A 115 -5.59 16.25 7.30
CA TRP A 115 -5.28 16.54 5.91
C TRP A 115 -4.86 18.00 5.73
N ARG A 116 -3.74 18.21 5.06
CA ARG A 116 -3.35 19.52 4.54
C ARG A 116 -4.03 19.76 3.20
N ASP A 117 -4.82 20.82 3.11
CA ASP A 117 -5.39 21.28 1.84
C ASP A 117 -4.28 21.85 0.94
N LEU A 118 -4.25 21.39 -0.32
CA LEU A 118 -3.34 21.87 -1.37
C LEU A 118 -4.06 22.73 -2.42
N GLY A 119 -5.35 23.00 -2.22
CA GLY A 119 -6.21 23.74 -3.14
C GLY A 119 -6.66 22.91 -4.35
N GLY A 120 -7.82 23.28 -4.90
CA GLY A 120 -8.40 22.61 -6.07
C GLY A 120 -8.84 21.17 -5.79
N GLY A 121 -9.31 20.89 -4.55
CA GLY A 121 -9.76 19.57 -4.13
C GLY A 121 -8.64 18.56 -3.82
N ARG A 122 -7.37 18.98 -3.90
CA ARG A 122 -6.22 18.14 -3.57
C ARG A 122 -5.88 18.25 -2.10
N ARG A 123 -5.57 17.13 -1.49
CA ARG A 123 -5.23 17.02 -0.07
C ARG A 123 -3.98 16.17 0.11
N PHE A 124 -3.16 16.51 1.09
CA PHE A 124 -1.96 15.78 1.47
C PHE A 124 -2.07 15.32 2.91
N TRP A 125 -1.77 14.06 3.16
CA TRP A 125 -1.67 13.51 4.50
C TRP A 125 -0.28 12.92 4.69
N LYS A 126 0.27 13.07 5.90
CA LYS A 126 1.56 12.52 6.30
C LYS A 126 1.36 11.62 7.50
N SER A 127 1.93 10.42 7.44
CA SER A 127 1.88 9.48 8.57
C SER A 127 2.73 9.99 9.74
N ARG A 128 2.21 9.86 10.96
CA ARG A 128 2.98 10.10 12.19
C ARG A 128 4.14 9.12 12.39
N TYR A 129 4.19 8.03 11.62
CA TYR A 129 5.24 7.02 11.69
C TYR A 129 6.37 7.26 10.70
N GLU A 130 6.26 8.27 9.84
CA GLU A 130 7.35 8.66 8.95
C GLU A 130 8.48 9.30 9.77
N GLU A 131 9.64 8.66 9.77
CA GLU A 131 10.83 9.17 10.46
C GLU A 131 11.32 10.47 9.79
N PRO A 132 11.93 11.41 10.56
CA PRO A 132 12.44 12.68 10.02
C PRO A 132 13.53 12.52 8.97
#